data_AF-A0A958N5G3-F1
#
_entry.id   AF-A0A958N5G3-F1
#
_cell.length_a   1.000
_cell.length_b   1.000
_cell.length_c   1.000
_cell.angle_alpha   90.00
_cell.angle_beta   90.00
_cell.angle_gamma   90.00
#
_symmetry.space_group_name_H-M   'P 1'
#
loop_
_entity.id
_entity.type
_entity.pdbx_description
1 polymer ?
#
loop_
_entity_poly.entity_id
_entity_poly.type
_entity_poly.pdbx_seq_one_letter_code
_entity_poly.pdbx_strand_id
1 'polypeptide(L)'
;MKTSIAASFFASALIHGILYFSLFLHKNIPQATYTEISIQHLPSVKSSKKATSQQRSTRKSFLKESKLEGDSLTHPQNFAPIYGKSLGIVANYPRLSRTLGEVGKVLVQIKYFSDKPMTFKVIESSGYSRLDQSAVLAAREAAKNENLIKYLLTKNQIELAFEFRLK
;
A
#
# COMPACT_ATOMS: atom_id res chain seq x y z
N MET A 1 57.53 -14.62 29.95
CA MET A 1 57.26 -14.23 28.54
C MET A 1 56.60 -15.36 27.71
N LYS A 2 55.56 -16.06 28.20
CA LYS A 2 54.86 -17.11 27.41
C LYS A 2 53.35 -16.90 27.25
N THR A 3 52.77 -15.87 27.87
CA THR A 3 51.34 -15.57 27.83
C THR A 3 50.91 -14.72 26.62
N SER A 4 51.86 -14.13 25.88
CA SER A 4 51.54 -13.17 24.80
C SER A 4 51.08 -13.82 23.49
N ILE A 5 51.42 -15.08 23.23
CA ILE A 5 51.15 -15.72 21.93
C ILE A 5 49.72 -16.29 21.88
N ALA A 6 49.15 -16.71 23.01
CA ALA A 6 47.79 -17.25 23.04
C ALA A 6 46.73 -16.17 22.75
N ALA A 7 46.93 -14.94 23.21
CA ALA A 7 45.96 -13.85 23.06
C ALA A 7 45.73 -13.42 21.58
N SER A 8 46.77 -13.49 20.73
CA SER A 8 46.65 -13.09 19.33
C SER A 8 45.81 -14.05 18.48
N PHE A 9 45.76 -15.35 18.84
CA PHE A 9 44.93 -16.32 18.12
C PHE A 9 43.44 -16.13 18.40
N PHE A 10 43.07 -15.80 19.65
CA PHE A 10 41.67 -15.53 20.00
C PHE A 10 41.14 -14.27 19.32
N ALA A 11 41.94 -13.20 19.23
CA ALA A 11 41.53 -11.98 18.55
C ALA A 11 41.26 -12.20 17.05
N SER A 12 42.11 -12.98 16.37
CA SER A 12 41.94 -13.28 14.94
C SER A 12 40.70 -14.14 14.68
N ALA A 13 40.47 -15.18 15.49
CA ALA A 13 39.30 -16.04 15.34
C ALA A 13 37.97 -15.28 15.52
N LEU A 14 37.94 -14.29 16.42
CA LEU A 14 36.75 -13.46 16.68
C LEU A 14 36.43 -12.55 15.48
N ILE A 15 37.45 -11.92 14.89
CA ILE A 15 37.28 -11.05 13.70
C ILE A 15 36.78 -11.86 12.51
N HIS A 16 37.38 -13.03 12.25
CA HIS A 16 36.95 -13.89 11.15
C HIS A 16 35.54 -14.46 11.41
N GLY A 17 35.22 -14.83 12.65
CA GLY A 17 33.89 -15.31 13.03
C GLY A 17 32.78 -14.27 12.74
N ILE A 18 33.01 -13.01 13.09
CA ILE A 18 32.06 -11.91 12.80
C ILE A 18 31.88 -11.72 11.29
N LEU A 19 32.97 -11.75 10.51
CA LEU A 19 32.92 -11.61 9.06
C LEU A 19 32.15 -12.77 8.41
N TYR A 20 32.44 -14.02 8.77
CA TYR A 20 31.73 -15.19 8.24
C TYR A 20 30.25 -15.18 8.63
N PHE A 21 29.91 -14.80 9.86
CA PHE A 21 28.52 -14.69 10.30
C PHE A 21 27.75 -13.61 9.52
N SER A 22 28.38 -12.47 9.23
CA SER A 22 27.78 -11.40 8.43
C SER A 22 27.52 -11.81 6.97
N LEU A 23 28.39 -12.64 6.39
CA LEU A 23 28.22 -13.21 5.04
C LEU A 23 27.17 -14.33 5.01
N PHE A 24 27.09 -15.15 6.06
CA PHE A 24 26.08 -16.20 6.17
C PHE A 24 24.66 -15.62 6.25
N LEU A 25 24.47 -14.53 7.00
CA LEU A 25 23.21 -13.81 7.06
C LEU A 25 22.78 -13.17 5.72
N HIS A 26 23.71 -12.96 4.77
CA HIS A 26 23.38 -12.39 3.46
C HIS A 26 22.88 -13.40 2.43
N LYS A 27 23.12 -14.72 2.60
CA LYS A 27 22.85 -15.70 1.53
C LYS A 27 21.38 -16.07 1.32
N ASN A 28 20.50 -15.78 2.28
CA ASN A 28 19.08 -16.18 2.23
C ASN A 28 18.12 -14.99 2.31
N ILE A 29 18.40 -13.90 1.60
CA ILE A 29 17.41 -12.82 1.47
C ILE A 29 16.39 -13.25 0.39
N PRO A 30 15.12 -13.49 0.72
CA PRO A 30 14.12 -13.88 -0.28
C PRO A 30 14.02 -12.81 -1.36
N GLN A 31 13.94 -13.22 -2.63
CA GLN A 31 13.79 -12.28 -3.73
C GLN A 31 12.37 -11.69 -3.71
N ALA A 32 12.22 -10.51 -3.12
CA ALA A 32 10.93 -9.84 -3.10
C ALA A 32 10.56 -9.35 -4.51
N THR A 33 9.35 -9.69 -4.95
CA THR A 33 8.78 -9.17 -6.20
C THR A 33 7.45 -8.52 -5.88
N TYR A 34 7.27 -7.26 -6.26
CA TYR A 34 5.93 -6.66 -6.25
C TYR A 34 5.17 -7.22 -7.46
N THR A 35 3.99 -7.78 -7.23
CA THR A 35 3.37 -8.64 -8.24
C THR A 35 2.25 -7.93 -8.99
N GLU A 36 1.61 -6.94 -8.38
CA GLU A 36 0.46 -6.32 -9.03
C GLU A 36 0.24 -4.89 -8.53
N ILE A 37 0.09 -3.99 -9.49
CA ILE A 37 -0.49 -2.67 -9.25
C ILE A 37 -1.79 -2.65 -10.00
N SER A 38 -2.91 -2.56 -9.29
CA SER A 38 -4.24 -2.50 -9.89
C SER A 38 -4.84 -1.13 -9.66
N ILE A 39 -5.32 -0.50 -10.73
CA ILE A 39 -6.05 0.75 -10.65
C ILE A 39 -7.52 0.42 -10.42
N GLN A 40 -8.03 0.78 -9.24
CA GLN A 40 -9.45 0.64 -8.96
C GLN A 40 -10.17 1.95 -9.29
N HIS A 41 -11.15 1.86 -10.19
CA HIS A 41 -12.09 2.94 -10.44
C HIS A 41 -13.23 2.86 -9.44
N LEU A 42 -13.25 3.75 -8.45
CA LEU A 42 -14.50 3.95 -7.71
C LEU A 42 -15.44 4.81 -8.54
N PRO A 43 -16.70 4.37 -8.75
CA PRO A 43 -17.72 5.28 -9.26
C PRO A 43 -17.78 6.47 -8.29
N SER A 44 -17.75 7.69 -8.82
CA SER A 44 -17.96 8.90 -8.04
C SER A 44 -19.33 8.80 -7.37
N VAL A 45 -19.36 8.31 -6.12
CA VAL A 45 -20.56 8.28 -5.29
C VAL A 45 -20.92 9.74 -5.10
N LYS A 46 -21.88 10.23 -5.91
CA LYS A 46 -22.48 11.55 -5.71
C LYS A 46 -22.96 11.57 -4.27
N SER A 47 -22.26 12.30 -3.40
CA SER A 47 -22.63 12.38 -2.00
C SER A 47 -24.06 12.93 -1.96
N SER A 48 -25.02 12.04 -1.71
CA SER A 48 -26.39 12.42 -1.42
C SER A 48 -26.31 13.28 -0.15
N LYS A 49 -26.28 14.61 -0.32
CA LYS A 49 -26.51 15.57 0.75
C LYS A 49 -27.94 15.35 1.24
N LYS A 50 -28.13 14.33 2.09
CA LYS A 50 -29.34 14.23 2.90
C LYS A 50 -29.19 15.26 4.00
N ALA A 51 -29.89 16.37 3.81
CA ALA A 51 -30.33 17.23 4.88
C ALA A 51 -30.84 16.35 6.03
N THR A 52 -30.31 16.53 7.24
CA THR A 52 -31.00 16.08 8.45
C THR A 52 -31.09 17.28 9.36
N SER A 53 -32.25 17.91 9.16
CA SER A 53 -32.93 18.83 10.03
C SER A 53 -32.98 18.31 11.45
N GLN A 54 -32.92 19.27 12.38
CA GLN A 54 -33.32 19.13 13.77
C GLN A 54 -34.63 18.35 13.88
N GLN A 55 -34.66 17.23 14.61
CA GLN A 55 -35.84 16.91 15.40
C GLN A 55 -35.53 16.02 16.59
N ARG A 56 -35.88 16.57 17.74
CA ARG A 56 -35.70 16.14 19.11
C ARG A 56 -37.01 15.47 19.55
N SER A 57 -36.91 14.31 20.23
CA SER A 57 -38.00 13.61 20.95
C SER A 57 -39.10 13.03 20.04
N THR A 58 -39.68 11.84 20.22
CA THR A 58 -39.95 11.05 21.42
C THR A 58 -39.97 9.53 21.11
N ARG A 59 -39.86 8.80 22.21
CA ARG A 59 -39.95 7.36 22.47
C ARG A 59 -41.18 6.64 21.85
N LYS A 60 -40.99 5.32 21.66
CA LYS A 60 -41.97 4.18 21.68
C LYS A 60 -42.52 3.62 20.34
N SER A 61 -41.97 2.43 20.04
CA SER A 61 -42.67 1.20 19.63
C SER A 61 -43.62 1.25 18.44
N PHE A 62 -43.14 0.78 17.27
CA PHE A 62 -43.95 -0.06 16.40
C PHE A 62 -43.04 -0.90 15.50
N LEU A 63 -42.95 -2.19 15.78
CA LEU A 63 -42.28 -3.19 14.96
C LEU A 63 -43.21 -3.48 13.76
N LYS A 64 -42.85 -3.00 12.57
CA LYS A 64 -43.54 -3.37 11.33
C LYS A 64 -42.50 -3.88 10.34
N GLU A 65 -42.48 -5.20 10.20
CA GLU A 65 -41.77 -5.91 9.14
C GLU A 65 -42.25 -5.38 7.79
N SER A 66 -41.38 -4.63 7.11
CA SER A 66 -41.57 -4.27 5.71
C SER A 66 -40.53 -5.03 4.89
N LYS A 67 -41.04 -6.07 4.24
CA LYS A 67 -40.39 -6.89 3.22
C LYS A 67 -40.11 -5.98 2.02
N LEU A 68 -38.91 -5.40 1.98
CA LEU A 68 -38.40 -4.67 0.82
C LEU A 68 -37.43 -5.60 0.09
N GLU A 69 -37.95 -6.28 -0.92
CA GLU A 69 -37.16 -6.81 -2.04
C GLU A 69 -36.53 -5.61 -2.75
N GLY A 70 -35.34 -5.23 -2.27
CA GLY A 70 -34.53 -4.17 -2.85
C GLY A 70 -33.82 -4.69 -4.09
N ASP A 71 -34.20 -4.13 -5.23
CA ASP A 71 -33.53 -4.22 -6.53
C ASP A 71 -32.03 -4.42 -6.39
N SER A 72 -31.56 -5.50 -7.02
CA SER A 72 -30.15 -5.87 -7.14
C SER A 72 -29.37 -4.69 -7.73
N LEU A 73 -28.66 -3.97 -6.87
CA LEU A 73 -27.71 -2.94 -7.25
C LEU A 73 -26.65 -3.61 -8.13
N THR A 74 -26.81 -3.35 -9.42
CA THR A 74 -25.83 -3.47 -10.51
C THR A 74 -24.44 -3.86 -10.05
N HIS A 75 -24.02 -5.08 -10.40
CA HIS A 75 -22.64 -5.53 -10.31
C HIS A 75 -21.70 -4.41 -10.80
N PRO A 76 -20.72 -3.96 -9.99
CA PRO A 76 -19.76 -2.99 -10.45
C PRO A 76 -19.07 -3.56 -11.69
N GLN A 77 -19.04 -2.78 -12.76
CA GLN A 77 -18.40 -3.18 -14.00
C GLN A 77 -16.98 -3.68 -13.70
N ASN A 78 -16.71 -4.93 -14.08
CA ASN A 78 -15.39 -5.55 -14.00
C ASN A 78 -14.44 -4.77 -14.92
N PHE A 79 -13.89 -3.66 -14.44
CA PHE A 79 -12.78 -3.01 -15.08
C PHE A 79 -11.57 -3.92 -14.93
N ALA A 80 -11.01 -4.37 -16.06
CA ALA A 80 -9.79 -5.17 -16.04
C ALA A 80 -8.70 -4.37 -15.29
N PRO A 81 -7.95 -5.01 -14.37
CA PRO A 81 -6.89 -4.33 -13.64
C PRO A 81 -5.86 -3.80 -14.64
N ILE A 82 -5.70 -2.48 -14.69
CA ILE A 82 -4.60 -1.87 -15.43
C ILE A 82 -3.33 -2.11 -14.61
N TYR A 83 -2.47 -3.01 -15.09
CA TYR A 83 -1.20 -3.32 -14.44
C TYR A 83 -0.32 -2.07 -14.38
N GLY A 84 -0.04 -1.54 -13.20
CA GLY A 84 0.76 -0.31 -13.04
C GLY A 84 2.17 -0.37 -13.63
N LYS A 85 2.69 -1.56 -13.96
CA LYS A 85 3.93 -1.70 -14.75
C LYS A 85 3.83 -1.05 -16.14
N SER A 86 2.67 -1.09 -16.79
CA SER A 86 2.45 -0.42 -18.08
C SER A 86 2.48 1.10 -17.96
N LEU A 87 2.21 1.62 -16.76
CA LEU A 87 2.30 3.03 -16.40
C LEU A 87 3.67 3.41 -15.84
N GLY A 88 4.65 2.49 -15.88
CA GLY A 88 5.99 2.71 -15.34
C GLY A 88 6.02 2.87 -13.81
N ILE A 89 4.97 2.44 -13.10
CA ILE A 89 4.89 2.55 -11.66
C ILE A 89 5.67 1.39 -11.04
N VAL A 90 6.69 1.72 -10.25
CA VAL A 90 7.54 0.75 -9.57
C VAL A 90 7.54 1.09 -8.08
N ALA A 91 7.10 0.16 -7.23
CA ALA A 91 7.22 0.28 -5.78
C ALA A 91 8.48 -0.44 -5.29
N ASN A 92 9.27 0.23 -4.45
CA ASN A 92 10.50 -0.35 -3.90
C ASN A 92 10.18 -1.19 -2.65
N TYR A 93 10.49 -2.49 -2.66
CA TYR A 93 10.28 -3.33 -1.48
C TYR A 93 11.37 -3.06 -0.42
N PRO A 94 11.05 -2.46 0.74
CA PRO A 94 12.05 -2.07 1.74
C PRO A 94 12.87 -3.27 2.21
N ARG A 95 14.19 -3.11 2.31
CA ARG A 95 15.13 -4.18 2.69
C ARG A 95 14.74 -4.82 4.02
N LEU A 96 14.41 -4.01 5.04
CA LEU A 96 14.05 -4.52 6.36
C LEU A 96 12.73 -5.31 6.32
N SER A 97 11.72 -4.83 5.60
CA SER A 97 10.46 -5.56 5.40
C SER A 97 10.68 -6.91 4.72
N ARG A 98 11.57 -6.95 3.72
CA ARG A 98 11.98 -8.20 3.06
C ARG A 98 12.67 -9.17 4.00
N THR A 99 13.59 -8.69 4.83
CA THR A 99 14.30 -9.52 5.82
C THR A 99 13.36 -10.03 6.92
N LEU A 100 12.37 -9.23 7.32
CA LEU A 100 11.39 -9.58 8.35
C LEU A 100 10.20 -10.41 7.84
N GLY A 101 10.14 -10.70 6.55
CA GLY A 101 9.03 -11.50 6.00
C GLY A 101 7.71 -10.73 5.86
N GLU A 102 7.72 -9.39 5.91
CA GLU A 102 6.50 -8.58 5.90
C GLU A 102 5.87 -8.58 4.52
N VAL A 103 4.59 -8.96 4.41
CA VAL A 103 3.79 -8.96 3.17
C VAL A 103 2.49 -8.20 3.39
N GLY A 104 1.85 -7.75 2.31
CA GLY A 104 0.51 -7.17 2.41
C GLY A 104 0.13 -6.28 1.24
N LYS A 105 -1.07 -5.72 1.34
CA LYS A 105 -1.66 -4.86 0.32
C LYS A 105 -1.82 -3.44 0.87
N VAL A 106 -1.52 -2.45 0.04
CA VAL A 106 -1.69 -1.03 0.36
C VAL A 106 -2.56 -0.39 -0.71
N LEU A 107 -3.61 0.32 -0.33
CA LEU A 107 -4.45 1.10 -1.24
C LEU A 107 -4.17 2.58 -1.03
N VAL A 108 -3.65 3.25 -2.06
CA VAL A 108 -3.34 4.68 -2.02
C VAL A 108 -4.30 5.45 -2.91
N GLN A 109 -5.03 6.39 -2.33
CA GLN A 109 -5.83 7.39 -3.03
C GLN A 109 -4.95 8.54 -3.48
N ILE A 110 -5.05 8.90 -4.76
CA ILE A 110 -4.51 10.14 -5.29
C ILE A 110 -5.69 11.04 -5.66
N LYS A 111 -5.76 12.23 -5.07
CA LYS A 111 -6.72 13.27 -5.50
C LYS A 111 -5.99 14.40 -6.18
N TYR A 112 -6.51 14.78 -7.34
CA TYR A 112 -6.06 15.91 -8.12
C TYR A 112 -7.08 17.05 -8.01
N PHE A 113 -6.59 18.25 -7.76
CA PHE A 113 -7.35 19.49 -7.79
C PHE A 113 -6.59 20.45 -8.71
N SER A 114 -7.29 21.22 -9.55
CA SER A 114 -6.64 22.16 -10.48
C SER A 114 -5.75 23.17 -9.76
N ASP A 115 -6.18 23.62 -8.58
CA ASP A 115 -5.60 24.76 -7.87
C ASP A 115 -4.84 24.35 -6.60
N LYS A 116 -4.70 23.05 -6.33
CA LYS A 116 -4.05 22.55 -5.11
C LYS A 116 -3.06 21.43 -5.43
N PRO A 117 -1.99 21.28 -4.63
CA PRO A 117 -1.11 20.13 -4.73
C PRO A 117 -1.89 18.81 -4.65
N MET A 118 -1.45 17.81 -5.42
CA MET A 118 -2.03 16.47 -5.34
C MET A 118 -1.91 15.93 -3.92
N THR A 119 -2.98 15.29 -3.46
CA THR A 119 -2.99 14.65 -2.13
C THR A 119 -2.89 13.14 -2.29
N PHE A 120 -2.08 12.53 -1.41
CA PHE A 120 -1.83 11.10 -1.37
C PHE A 120 -2.28 10.59 -0.02
N LYS A 121 -3.26 9.69 0.01
CA LYS A 121 -3.83 9.16 1.25
C LYS A 121 -3.87 7.64 1.20
N VAL A 122 -3.33 6.99 2.22
CA VAL A 122 -3.51 5.55 2.42
C VAL A 122 -4.96 5.32 2.87
N ILE A 123 -5.73 4.59 2.08
CA ILE A 123 -7.11 4.15 2.42
C ILE A 123 -7.06 2.81 3.14
N GLU A 124 -6.22 1.89 2.64
CA GLU A 124 -6.01 0.55 3.20
C GLU A 124 -4.51 0.39 3.46
N SER A 125 -4.15 0.11 4.72
CA SER A 125 -2.77 -0.11 5.15
C SER A 125 -2.45 -1.60 5.10
N SER A 126 -1.19 -1.94 4.82
CA SER A 126 -0.74 -3.33 4.91
C SER A 126 -0.53 -3.81 6.35
N GLY A 127 -0.68 -2.94 7.35
CA GLY A 127 -0.26 -3.18 8.73
C GLY A 127 1.23 -2.91 8.99
N TYR A 128 2.01 -2.53 7.96
CA TYR A 128 3.45 -2.28 8.06
C TYR A 128 3.80 -0.90 7.50
N SER A 129 4.16 0.03 8.38
CA SER A 129 4.43 1.44 8.01
C SER A 129 5.46 1.60 6.87
N ARG A 130 6.45 0.70 6.79
CA ARG A 130 7.47 0.71 5.72
C ARG A 130 6.88 0.41 4.34
N LEU A 131 5.96 -0.55 4.27
CA LEU A 131 5.28 -0.90 3.02
C LEU A 131 4.33 0.23 2.60
N ASP A 132 3.59 0.80 3.57
CA ASP A 132 2.70 1.95 3.33
C ASP A 132 3.48 3.16 2.79
N GLN A 133 4.62 3.49 3.40
CA GLN A 133 5.49 4.57 2.94
C GLN A 133 6.03 4.30 1.54
N SER A 134 6.45 3.07 1.25
CA SER A 134 6.91 2.70 -0.09
C SER A 134 5.82 2.86 -1.14
N ALA A 135 4.60 2.42 -0.85
CA ALA A 135 3.44 2.59 -1.73
C ALA A 135 3.13 4.07 -1.99
N VAL A 136 3.16 4.92 -0.96
CA VAL A 136 2.94 6.37 -1.10
C VAL A 136 4.03 7.03 -1.95
N LEU A 137 5.30 6.65 -1.77
CA LEU A 137 6.40 7.16 -2.60
C LEU A 137 6.23 6.76 -4.06
N ALA A 138 5.89 5.50 -4.32
CA ALA A 138 5.63 4.99 -5.67
C ALA A 138 4.44 5.71 -6.33
N ALA A 139 3.36 5.94 -5.56
CA ALA A 139 2.20 6.71 -6.02
C ALA A 139 2.58 8.18 -6.36
N ARG A 140 3.46 8.80 -5.57
CA ARG A 140 3.95 10.16 -5.82
C ARG A 140 4.84 10.24 -7.05
N GLU A 141 5.67 9.23 -7.28
CA GLU A 141 6.49 9.14 -8.48
C GLU A 141 5.61 8.90 -9.73
N ALA A 142 4.64 8.00 -9.63
CA ALA A 142 3.64 7.76 -10.67
C ALA A 142 2.88 9.02 -11.08
N ALA A 143 2.57 9.90 -10.13
CA ALA A 143 1.89 11.16 -10.37
C ALA A 143 2.69 12.16 -11.22
N LYS A 144 3.98 11.93 -11.45
CA LYS A 144 4.81 12.70 -12.39
C LYS A 144 4.68 12.21 -13.84
N ASN A 145 4.10 11.03 -14.07
CA ASN A 145 3.92 10.48 -15.40
C ASN A 145 2.75 11.20 -16.13
N GLU A 146 3.02 11.79 -17.29
CA GLU A 146 2.04 12.53 -18.08
C GLU A 146 0.78 11.72 -18.42
N ASN A 147 0.93 10.41 -18.69
CA ASN A 147 -0.20 9.54 -19.02
C ASN A 147 -1.14 9.38 -17.82
N LEU A 148 -0.58 9.26 -16.62
CA LEU A 148 -1.37 9.16 -15.39
C LEU A 148 -2.01 10.51 -15.04
N ILE A 149 -1.34 11.62 -15.33
CA ILE A 149 -1.91 12.97 -15.17
C ILE A 149 -3.12 13.17 -16.09
N LYS A 150 -3.03 12.81 -17.38
CA LYS A 150 -4.15 12.88 -18.33
C LYS A 150 -5.38 12.12 -17.82
N TYR A 151 -5.15 10.96 -17.23
CA TYR A 151 -6.20 10.14 -16.66
C TYR A 151 -6.77 10.73 -15.36
N LEU A 152 -5.91 11.24 -14.47
CA LEU A 152 -6.31 11.98 -13.25
C LEU A 152 -7.19 13.20 -13.57
N LEU A 153 -6.84 13.96 -14.62
CA LEU A 153 -7.61 15.13 -15.07
C LEU A 153 -9.06 14.80 -15.45
N THR A 154 -9.32 13.55 -15.88
CA THR A 154 -10.67 13.12 -16.28
C THR A 154 -11.54 12.70 -15.09
N LYS A 155 -10.91 12.26 -13.98
CA LYS A 155 -11.63 11.61 -12.86
C LYS A 155 -11.49 12.30 -11.51
N ASN A 156 -10.62 13.31 -11.40
CA ASN A 156 -10.24 14.04 -10.17
C ASN A 156 -9.65 13.16 -9.05
N GLN A 157 -9.77 11.84 -9.11
CA GLN A 157 -9.18 10.89 -8.19
C GLN A 157 -8.93 9.53 -8.84
N ILE A 158 -7.92 8.83 -8.36
CA ILE A 158 -7.64 7.42 -8.68
C ILE A 158 -7.17 6.69 -7.43
N GLU A 159 -7.29 5.37 -7.45
CA GLU A 159 -6.81 4.51 -6.38
C GLU A 159 -5.81 3.51 -6.96
N LEU A 160 -4.62 3.46 -6.34
CA LEU A 160 -3.55 2.56 -6.69
C LEU A 160 -3.45 1.49 -5.60
N ALA A 161 -3.76 0.24 -5.95
CA ALA A 161 -3.51 -0.90 -5.10
C ALA A 161 -2.09 -1.40 -5.33
N PHE A 162 -1.28 -1.53 -4.28
CA PHE A 162 0.06 -2.10 -4.30
C PHE A 162 0.06 -3.41 -3.52
N GLU A 163 0.52 -4.49 -4.15
CA GLU A 163 0.63 -5.78 -3.48
C GLU A 163 2.11 -6.20 -3.31
N PHE A 164 2.53 -6.32 -2.05
CA PHE A 164 3.85 -6.75 -1.63
C PHE A 164 3.83 -8.24 -1.29
N ARG A 165 4.52 -9.06 -2.09
CA ARG A 165 4.69 -10.50 -1.87
C ARG A 165 6.17 -10.88 -1.85
N LEU A 166 6.50 -11.91 -1.09
CA LEU A 166 7.79 -12.59 -1.15
C LEU A 166 7.67 -13.76 -2.12
N LYS A 167 8.71 -13.99 -2.93
CA LYS A 167 8.82 -15.21 -3.74
C LYS A 167 9.61 -16.27 -2.99
#